data_AF-A0A6C8GKL2-F1
#
_entry.id   AF-A0A6C8GKL2-F1
#
_cell.length_a   1.000
_cell.length_b   1.000
_cell.length_c   1.000
_cell.angle_alpha   90.00
_cell.angle_beta   90.00
_cell.angle_gamma   90.00
#
_symmetry.space_group_name_H-M   'P 1'
#
loop_
_entity.id
_entity.type
_entity.pdbx_description
1 polymer ?
#
loop_
_entity_poly.entity_id
_entity_poly.type
_entity_poly.pdbx_seq_one_letter_code
_entity_poly.pdbx_strand_id
1 'polypeptide(L)'
;MATASTTAGTAVASGVFSPTLLELGVSALAGAAMIHAGATVLDHLPHGSFFHATGGSVNMQIHERLKLMPYETLVGLAITFISTLMFGFFGFAG
;
A
#
# COMPACT_ATOMS: atom_id res chain seq x y z
N MET A 1 -8.65 1.60 -13.90
CA MET A 1 -8.38 2.92 -13.26
C MET A 1 -8.92 3.03 -11.83
N ALA A 2 -9.80 2.14 -11.35
CA ALA A 2 -10.37 2.21 -9.99
C ALA A 2 -9.53 1.53 -8.87
N THR A 3 -8.44 0.83 -9.21
CA THR A 3 -7.63 0.05 -8.26
C THR A 3 -6.46 0.81 -7.65
N ALA A 4 -6.19 2.05 -8.08
CA ALA A 4 -5.02 2.80 -7.62
C ALA A 4 -5.22 3.48 -6.25
N SER A 5 -6.42 3.46 -5.67
CA SER A 5 -6.61 3.89 -4.29
C SER A 5 -6.20 2.78 -3.33
N THR A 6 -5.47 3.10 -2.26
CA THR A 6 -5.11 2.12 -1.22
C THR A 6 -6.33 1.39 -0.70
N THR A 7 -7.43 2.10 -0.45
CA THR A 7 -8.67 1.52 0.08
C THR A 7 -9.29 0.54 -0.91
N ALA A 8 -9.42 0.94 -2.17
CA ALA A 8 -10.01 0.09 -3.21
C ALA A 8 -9.14 -1.14 -3.48
N GLY A 9 -7.82 -0.95 -3.61
CA GLY A 9 -6.86 -2.03 -3.80
C GLY A 9 -6.85 -3.02 -2.65
N THR A 10 -6.82 -2.52 -1.41
CA THR A 10 -6.89 -3.36 -0.20
C THR A 10 -8.21 -4.13 -0.14
N ALA A 11 -9.35 -3.48 -0.40
CA ALA A 11 -10.66 -4.14 -0.34
C ALA A 11 -10.78 -5.27 -1.37
N VAL A 12 -10.36 -5.03 -2.61
CA VAL A 12 -10.39 -6.04 -3.67
C VAL A 12 -9.43 -7.18 -3.36
N ALA A 13 -8.18 -6.89 -2.98
CA ALA A 13 -7.20 -7.91 -2.66
C ALA A 13 -7.60 -8.74 -1.45
N SER A 14 -8.07 -8.12 -0.37
CA SER A 14 -8.59 -8.84 0.80
C SER A 14 -9.81 -9.68 0.44
N GLY A 15 -10.73 -9.18 -0.40
CA GLY A 15 -11.90 -9.96 -0.84
C GLY A 15 -11.54 -11.22 -1.64
N VAL A 16 -10.43 -11.17 -2.39
CA VAL A 16 -9.96 -12.29 -3.21
C VAL A 16 -9.05 -13.25 -2.43
N PHE A 17 -8.10 -12.73 -1.66
CA PHE A 17 -6.99 -13.53 -1.11
C PHE A 17 -7.13 -13.89 0.37
N SER A 18 -8.02 -13.23 1.14
CA SER A 18 -8.13 -13.51 2.58
C SER A 18 -8.44 -14.99 2.89
N PRO A 19 -9.36 -15.68 2.19
CA PRO A 19 -9.62 -17.09 2.47
C PRO A 19 -8.37 -17.96 2.34
N THR A 20 -7.64 -17.81 1.24
CA THR A 20 -6.40 -18.55 0.98
C THR A 20 -5.31 -18.21 2.00
N LEU A 21 -5.16 -16.94 2.38
CA LEU A 21 -4.16 -16.54 3.38
C LEU A 21 -4.46 -17.17 4.75
N LEU A 22 -5.71 -17.18 5.17
CA LEU A 22 -6.13 -17.81 6.43
C LEU A 22 -5.95 -19.33 6.39
N GLU A 23 -6.27 -19.99 5.28
CA GLU A 23 -6.04 -21.43 5.08
C GLU A 23 -4.56 -21.81 5.14
N LEU A 24 -3.68 -20.93 4.65
CA LEU A 24 -2.24 -21.08 4.73
C LEU A 24 -1.67 -20.72 6.12
N GLY A 25 -2.52 -20.41 7.10
CA GLY A 25 -2.12 -20.11 8.48
C GLY A 25 -1.60 -18.71 8.71
N VAL A 26 -1.76 -17.79 7.74
CA VAL A 26 -1.44 -16.38 7.94
C VAL A 26 -2.53 -15.76 8.83
N SER A 27 -2.15 -15.14 9.94
CA SER A 27 -3.14 -14.49 10.81
C SER A 27 -3.86 -13.37 10.07
N ALA A 28 -5.14 -13.15 10.41
CA ALA A 28 -5.96 -12.13 9.75
C ALA A 28 -5.30 -10.74 9.81
N LEU A 29 -4.67 -10.42 10.95
CA LEU A 29 -3.96 -9.16 11.14
C LEU A 29 -2.70 -9.07 10.26
N ALA A 30 -1.89 -10.13 10.21
CA ALA A 30 -0.70 -10.18 9.33
C ALA A 30 -1.08 -10.02 7.85
N GLY A 31 -2.08 -10.78 7.40
CA GLY A 31 -2.56 -10.73 6.02
C GLY A 31 -3.09 -9.34 5.66
N ALA A 32 -3.94 -8.75 6.52
CA ALA A 32 -4.47 -7.42 6.31
C ALA A 32 -3.37 -6.34 6.27
N ALA A 33 -2.40 -6.41 7.19
CA ALA A 33 -1.29 -5.45 7.26
C ALA A 33 -0.38 -5.53 6.01
N MET A 34 -0.08 -6.73 5.52
CA MET A 34 0.73 -6.91 4.31
C MET A 34 -0.02 -6.48 3.05
N ILE A 35 -1.31 -6.81 2.91
CA ILE A 35 -2.14 -6.39 1.77
C ILE A 35 -2.26 -4.87 1.74
N HIS A 36 -2.58 -4.24 2.88
CA HIS A 36 -2.69 -2.79 2.98
C HIS A 36 -1.37 -2.11 2.62
N ALA A 37 -0.26 -2.57 3.21
CA ALA A 37 1.07 -2.02 2.93
C ALA A 37 1.43 -2.13 1.44
N GLY A 38 1.11 -3.24 0.77
CA GLY A 38 1.32 -3.40 -0.67
C GLY A 38 0.47 -2.44 -1.51
N ALA A 39 -0.77 -2.17 -1.11
CA ALA A 39 -1.66 -1.26 -1.83
C ALA A 39 -1.17 0.20 -1.81
N THR A 40 -0.44 0.62 -0.76
CA THR A 40 0.07 1.99 -0.65
C THR A 40 1.14 2.35 -1.69
N VAL A 41 1.83 1.37 -2.28
CA VAL A 41 2.93 1.59 -3.24
C VAL A 41 2.49 2.45 -4.41
N LEU A 42 1.26 2.28 -4.89
CA LEU A 42 0.75 2.96 -6.10
C LEU A 42 -0.26 4.08 -5.82
N ASP A 43 -0.54 4.39 -4.55
CA ASP A 43 -1.58 5.35 -4.18
C ASP A 43 -1.19 6.82 -4.45
N HIS A 44 0.09 7.07 -4.68
CA HIS A 44 0.65 8.37 -5.02
C HIS A 44 0.58 8.68 -6.53
N LEU A 45 0.05 7.78 -7.37
CA LEU A 45 -0.17 8.06 -8.79
C LEU A 45 -1.27 9.12 -8.97
N PRO A 46 -1.35 9.83 -10.12
CA PRO A 46 -2.28 10.96 -10.31
C PRO A 46 -3.77 10.68 -10.09
N HIS A 47 -4.15 9.41 -10.05
CA HIS A 47 -5.51 8.90 -9.88
C HIS A 47 -5.70 8.19 -8.53
N GLY A 48 -4.63 8.05 -7.75
CA GLY A 48 -4.64 7.53 -6.39
C GLY A 48 -5.03 8.60 -5.37
N SER A 49 -5.54 8.17 -4.24
CA SER A 49 -6.02 9.02 -3.15
C SER A 49 -4.88 9.81 -2.48
N PHE A 50 -3.70 9.21 -2.34
CA PHE A 50 -2.55 9.87 -1.71
C PHE A 50 -2.03 11.01 -2.56
N PHE A 51 -2.14 10.91 -3.89
CA PHE A 51 -1.82 12.04 -4.75
C PHE A 51 -2.72 13.25 -4.45
N HIS A 52 -4.00 13.10 -4.15
CA HIS A 52 -4.79 14.28 -3.78
C HIS A 52 -4.58 14.71 -2.32
N ALA A 53 -4.45 13.76 -1.40
CA ALA A 53 -4.29 14.04 0.03
C ALA A 53 -2.97 14.77 0.35
N THR A 54 -1.88 14.46 -0.36
CA THR A 54 -0.57 15.07 -0.14
C THR A 54 -0.25 16.22 -1.11
N GLY A 55 -1.19 16.59 -1.99
CA GLY A 55 -0.95 17.61 -3.03
C GLY A 55 -0.48 18.96 -2.50
N GLY A 56 -0.93 19.34 -1.31
CA GLY A 56 -0.54 20.59 -0.64
C GLY A 56 0.70 20.50 0.25
N SER A 57 1.29 19.31 0.47
CA SER A 57 2.37 19.14 1.45
C SER A 57 3.69 19.79 1.03
N VAL A 58 3.90 19.95 -0.27
CA VAL A 58 5.16 20.44 -0.85
C VAL A 58 5.05 21.79 -1.56
N ASN A 59 3.85 22.38 -1.66
CA ASN A 59 3.57 23.65 -2.36
C ASN A 59 4.25 23.76 -3.75
N MET A 60 4.28 22.66 -4.48
CA MET A 60 4.91 22.54 -5.80
C MET A 60 3.85 22.58 -6.91
N GLN A 61 4.27 22.97 -8.11
CA GLN A 61 3.42 22.83 -9.30
C GLN A 61 3.26 21.35 -9.67
N ILE A 62 2.15 20.99 -10.33
CA ILE A 62 1.83 19.60 -10.68
C ILE A 62 2.98 18.90 -11.45
N HIS A 63 3.67 19.66 -12.31
CA HIS A 63 4.77 19.14 -13.11
C HIS A 63 6.02 18.78 -12.28
N GLU A 64 6.27 19.52 -11.19
CA GLU A 64 7.39 19.24 -10.27
C GLU A 64 7.04 18.07 -9.38
N ARG A 65 5.78 17.98 -8.98
CA ARG A 65 5.28 16.90 -8.17
C ARG A 65 5.36 15.53 -8.85
N LEU A 66 5.19 15.47 -10.16
CA LEU A 66 5.43 14.23 -10.92
C LEU A 66 6.87 13.73 -10.79
N LYS A 67 7.85 14.61 -10.51
CA LYS A 67 9.24 14.22 -10.24
C LYS A 67 9.42 13.58 -8.86
N LEU A 68 8.48 13.76 -7.94
CA LEU A 68 8.49 13.16 -6.60
C LEU A 68 7.91 11.74 -6.59
N MET A 69 7.10 11.37 -7.58
CA MET A 69 6.46 10.03 -7.64
C MET A 69 7.45 8.86 -7.47
N PRO A 70 8.66 8.85 -8.06
CA PRO A 70 9.62 7.77 -7.84
C PRO A 70 10.06 7.65 -6.37
N TYR A 71 10.20 8.78 -5.66
CA TYR A 71 10.54 8.78 -4.24
C TYR A 71 9.38 8.29 -3.39
N GLU A 72 8.16 8.72 -3.70
CA GLU A 72 6.94 8.26 -3.02
C GLU A 72 6.71 6.75 -3.24
N THR A 73 6.99 6.25 -4.46
CA THR A 73 7.01 4.81 -4.75
C THR A 73 8.04 4.09 -3.88
N LEU A 74 9.26 4.62 -3.76
CA LEU A 74 10.33 4.01 -2.97
C LEU A 74 9.96 3.94 -1.48
N VAL A 75 9.33 4.99 -0.95
CA VAL A 75 8.79 5.00 0.42
C VAL A 75 7.70 3.93 0.57
N GLY A 76 6.76 3.86 -0.38
CA GLY A 76 5.73 2.81 -0.39
C GLY A 76 6.33 1.41 -0.42
N LEU A 77 7.33 1.16 -1.26
CA LEU A 77 8.05 -0.11 -1.34
C LEU A 77 8.77 -0.43 -0.03
N ALA A 78 9.38 0.56 0.62
CA ALA A 78 10.00 0.36 1.94
C ALA A 78 8.95 -0.05 2.99
N ILE A 79 7.78 0.59 3.01
CA ILE A 79 6.67 0.23 3.90
C ILE A 79 6.21 -1.20 3.63
N THR A 80 5.99 -1.57 2.36
CA THR A 80 5.62 -2.95 1.98
C THR A 80 6.68 -3.93 2.43
N PHE A 81 7.96 -3.65 2.14
CA PHE A 81 9.07 -4.54 2.46
C PHE A 81 9.18 -4.78 3.98
N ILE A 82 9.14 -3.71 4.79
CA ILE A 82 9.18 -3.83 6.24
C ILE A 82 7.94 -4.57 6.77
N SER A 83 6.75 -4.28 6.24
CA SER A 83 5.52 -4.99 6.60
C SER A 83 5.62 -6.49 6.31
N THR A 84 6.12 -6.87 5.13
CA THR A 84 6.34 -8.27 4.76
C THR A 84 7.35 -8.95 5.68
N LEU A 85 8.45 -8.28 6.05
CA LEU A 85 9.39 -8.83 7.01
C LEU A 85 8.77 -9.02 8.39
N MET A 86 8.08 -8.00 8.91
CA MET A 86 7.48 -8.04 10.24
C MET A 86 6.39 -9.10 10.37
N PHE A 87 5.45 -9.12 9.42
CA PHE A 87 4.24 -9.93 9.51
C PHE A 87 4.32 -11.25 8.75
N GLY A 88 5.17 -11.34 7.72
CA GLY A 88 5.37 -12.57 6.94
C GLY A 88 6.53 -13.43 7.45
N PHE A 89 7.67 -12.82 7.79
CA PHE A 89 8.88 -13.56 8.17
C PHE A 89 9.06 -13.69 9.69
N PHE A 90 8.96 -12.59 10.42
CA PHE A 90 9.15 -12.58 11.87
C PHE A 90 7.90 -12.95 12.68
N GLY A 91 6.71 -12.94 12.04
CA GLY A 91 5.47 -13.35 12.68
C GLY A 91 5.01 -12.44 13.82
N PHE A 92 5.26 -11.13 13.75
CA PHE A 92 4.91 -10.17 14.82
C PHE A 92 3.40 -9.99 15.07
N ALA A 93 2.53 -10.67 14.32
CA ALA A 93 1.10 -10.78 14.62
C ALA A 93 0.82 -12.20 15.13
N GLY A 94 0.82 -12.34 16.47
CA GLY A 94 0.59 -13.59 17.17
C GLY A 94 -0.74 -14.27 16.89
#